data_AF-A0A9J5X8X9-F1
#
_entry.id   AF-A0A9J5X8X9-F1
#
_cell.length_a   1.000
_cell.length_b   1.000
_cell.length_c   1.000
_cell.angle_alpha   90.00
_cell.angle_beta   90.00
_cell.angle_gamma   90.00
#
_symmetry.space_group_name_H-M   'P 1'
#
loop_
_entity.id
_entity.type
_entity.pdbx_description
1 polymer ?
#
loop_
_entity_poly.entity_id
_entity_poly.type
_entity_poly.pdbx_seq_one_letter_code
_entity_poly.pdbx_strand_id
1 'polypeptide(L)'
;MLSLFFQKILWIGAVKFSSSHQESAGASNLAAMLYNLSQKNCDLIVVGKQACETIVGKTSHVTADMIENASIVWEFLKGRKLHGLLALDRAYPFELNWDALYANTTLPLVVDVGSGNGLFLTRMAKMRKDWNFLGLERNEKLVRRCLDHVSQSGVTNGYFIATNATSTFRSIVSSYPSDLVLVSIQCPNPDFNKTEHRWRMVQRSLVEAIADLVAPDGKVFLQFDVKEVAVRMKKEFMKYGKGKLTVMHDLEDITSHKDGWLNENPFGIRSDWEQHVIERGTPMYRLLLLKSSPSG
;
A
#
# COMPACT_ATOMS: atom_id res chain seq x y z
N MET A 1 28.40 24.96 -21.49
CA MET A 1 27.74 25.75 -20.41
C MET A 1 26.41 25.07 -20.11
N LEU A 2 26.42 24.08 -19.20
CA LEU A 2 25.22 23.36 -18.76
C LEU A 2 24.78 23.99 -17.44
N SER A 3 23.61 24.63 -17.42
CA SER A 3 23.04 25.18 -16.20
C SER A 3 22.77 24.04 -15.21
N LEU A 4 23.44 24.07 -14.06
CA LEU A 4 23.21 23.15 -12.96
C LEU A 4 21.77 23.33 -12.46
N PHE A 5 21.01 22.23 -12.50
CA PHE A 5 19.66 22.12 -11.97
C PHE A 5 19.63 22.52 -10.49
N PHE A 6 18.74 23.43 -10.10
CA PHE A 6 18.35 23.64 -8.70
C PHE A 6 17.83 22.31 -8.13
N GLN A 7 18.56 21.70 -7.20
CA GLN A 7 18.12 20.50 -6.50
C GLN A 7 17.49 20.93 -5.16
N LYS A 8 16.17 20.71 -5.02
CA LYS A 8 15.49 20.87 -3.72
C LYS A 8 15.63 19.60 -2.91
N ILE A 9 16.04 19.71 -1.65
CA ILE A 9 16.17 18.59 -0.72
C ILE A 9 15.17 18.79 0.43
N LEU A 10 14.34 17.77 0.69
CA LEU A 10 13.42 17.74 1.81
C LEU A 10 13.90 16.67 2.81
N TRP A 11 14.29 17.11 4.01
CA TRP A 11 14.59 16.22 5.12
C TRP A 11 13.47 16.28 6.15
N ILE A 12 12.75 15.18 6.35
CA ILE A 12 11.77 15.05 7.42
C ILE A 12 12.37 14.13 8.50
N GLY A 13 12.63 14.69 9.67
CA GLY A 13 13.12 13.99 10.85
C GLY A 13 12.10 13.00 11.41
N ALA A 14 12.54 12.02 12.19
CA ALA A 14 11.64 11.08 12.86
C ALA A 14 10.94 11.71 14.08
N VAL A 15 9.72 11.28 14.38
CA VAL A 15 8.88 11.84 15.47
C VAL A 15 9.34 11.38 16.85
N LYS A 16 9.98 10.20 16.94
CA LYS A 16 10.23 9.48 18.21
C LYS A 16 11.71 9.17 18.44
N PHE A 17 12.61 10.13 18.23
CA PHE A 17 13.98 9.95 18.71
C PHE A 17 14.05 10.29 20.20
N SER A 18 14.21 9.27 21.04
CA SER A 18 14.73 9.47 22.39
C SER A 18 16.19 9.90 22.30
N SER A 19 16.59 10.91 23.07
CA SER A 19 17.94 11.47 23.12
C SER A 19 19.00 10.53 23.75
N SER A 20 18.93 9.21 23.50
CA SER A 20 19.96 8.28 23.92
C SER A 20 21.17 8.37 22.98
N HIS A 21 22.34 8.62 23.56
CA HIS A 21 23.60 9.01 22.90
C HIS A 21 24.09 8.16 21.72
N GLN A 22 23.55 6.96 21.48
CA GLN A 22 24.04 6.06 20.42
C GLN A 22 23.51 6.37 19.01
N GLU A 23 22.37 7.05 18.86
CA GLU A 23 21.76 7.31 17.53
C GLU A 23 22.09 8.72 16.96
N SER A 24 22.70 9.59 17.77
CA SER A 24 22.99 10.99 17.41
C SER A 24 24.06 11.14 16.32
N ALA A 25 24.94 10.16 16.14
CA ALA A 25 26.03 10.21 15.16
C ALA A 25 25.52 10.19 13.71
N GLY A 26 24.50 9.36 13.42
CA GLY A 26 23.92 9.24 12.08
C GLY A 26 23.19 10.50 11.63
N ALA A 27 22.31 11.03 12.50
CA ALA A 27 21.60 12.29 12.24
C ALA A 27 22.56 13.47 12.11
N SER A 28 23.61 13.52 12.94
CA SER A 28 24.66 14.54 12.86
C SER A 28 25.46 14.47 11.56
N ASN A 29 25.78 13.26 11.06
CA ASN A 29 26.47 13.07 9.80
C ASN A 29 25.60 13.47 8.60
N LEU A 30 24.31 13.08 8.64
CA LEU A 30 23.34 13.50 7.62
C LEU A 30 23.18 15.02 7.59
N ALA A 31 23.06 15.68 8.75
CA ALA A 31 23.00 17.14 8.84
C ALA A 31 24.24 17.81 8.24
N ALA A 32 25.44 17.28 8.50
CA ALA A 32 26.67 17.78 7.90
C ALA A 32 26.72 17.60 6.36
N MET A 33 26.22 16.47 5.85
CA MET A 33 26.11 16.23 4.41
C MET A 33 25.10 17.20 3.75
N LEU A 34 23.94 17.38 4.37
CA LEU A 34 22.89 18.28 3.88
C LEU A 34 23.35 19.74 3.89
N TYR A 35 24.10 20.15 4.92
CA TYR A 35 24.75 21.46 4.95
C TYR A 35 25.73 21.65 3.78
N ASN A 36 26.62 20.68 3.54
CA ASN A 36 27.56 20.78 2.42
C ASN A 36 26.86 20.87 1.05
N LEU A 37 25.65 20.32 0.94
CA LEU A 37 24.82 20.42 -0.25
C LEU A 37 24.08 21.76 -0.34
N SER A 38 23.59 22.32 0.78
CA SER A 38 22.93 23.64 0.78
C SER A 38 23.87 24.75 0.33
N GLN A 39 25.17 24.64 0.63
CA GLN A 39 26.20 25.57 0.14
C GLN A 39 26.45 25.47 -1.38
N LYS A 40 25.95 24.42 -2.06
CA LYS A 40 26.14 24.18 -3.49
C LYS A 40 24.88 24.52 -4.31
N ASN A 41 24.14 25.56 -3.91
CA ASN A 41 22.94 26.04 -4.62
C ASN A 41 21.74 25.06 -4.56
N CYS A 42 21.60 24.33 -3.45
CA CYS A 42 20.45 23.46 -3.18
C CYS A 42 19.54 24.07 -2.13
N ASP A 43 18.23 24.17 -2.41
CA ASP A 43 17.25 24.61 -1.40
C ASP A 43 17.01 23.45 -0.42
N LEU A 44 17.25 23.68 0.87
CA LEU A 44 17.06 22.69 1.92
C LEU A 44 15.82 23.02 2.75
N ILE A 45 14.86 22.11 2.79
CA ILE A 45 13.69 22.19 3.67
C ILE A 45 13.83 21.10 4.73
N VAL A 46 13.75 21.49 6.00
CA VAL A 46 13.93 20.59 7.15
C VAL A 46 12.70 20.62 8.03
N VAL A 47 12.19 19.43 8.32
CA VAL A 47 10.90 19.24 8.95
C VAL A 47 11.05 18.34 10.17
N GLY A 48 10.48 18.74 11.30
CA GLY A 48 10.55 18.04 12.57
C GLY A 48 11.55 18.67 13.53
N LYS A 49 11.07 18.94 14.75
CA LYS A 49 11.81 19.64 15.83
C LYS A 49 13.25 19.16 15.99
N GLN A 50 13.47 17.86 16.12
CA GLN A 50 14.81 17.34 16.37
C GLN A 50 15.74 17.45 15.14
N ALA A 51 15.21 17.36 13.92
CA ALA A 51 15.99 17.58 12.70
C ALA A 51 16.39 19.06 12.57
N CYS A 52 15.48 19.98 12.89
CA CYS A 52 15.77 21.40 12.98
C CYS A 52 16.87 21.68 14.03
N GLU A 53 16.71 21.18 15.26
CA GLU A 53 17.70 21.32 16.34
C GLU A 53 19.07 20.74 15.95
N THR A 54 19.11 19.61 15.25
CA THR A 54 20.36 18.98 14.80
C THR A 54 21.11 19.83 13.77
N ILE A 55 20.39 20.51 12.87
CA ILE A 55 21.01 21.44 11.91
C ILE A 55 21.46 22.72 12.60
N VAL A 56 20.61 23.30 13.46
CA VAL A 56 20.95 24.52 14.20
C VAL A 56 22.15 24.29 15.12
N GLY A 57 22.20 23.15 15.81
CA GLY A 57 23.29 22.80 16.72
C GLY A 57 24.64 22.54 16.05
N LYS A 58 24.69 22.45 14.72
CA LYS A 58 25.93 22.25 13.96
C LYS A 58 26.54 23.55 13.43
N THR A 59 25.76 24.59 13.14
CA THR A 59 26.30 25.82 12.52
C THR A 59 25.41 27.06 12.70
N SER A 60 26.02 28.24 12.72
CA SER A 60 25.38 29.55 12.94
C SER A 60 24.68 30.14 11.70
N HIS A 61 24.92 29.62 10.49
CA HIS A 61 24.42 30.22 9.24
C HIS A 61 24.00 29.17 8.21
N VAL A 62 22.86 28.51 8.45
CA VAL A 62 22.19 27.67 7.44
C VAL A 62 20.99 28.43 6.87
N THR A 63 20.98 28.65 5.57
CA THR A 63 19.76 29.03 4.83
C THR A 63 18.98 27.76 4.52
N ALA A 64 18.08 27.38 5.43
CA ALA A 64 17.15 26.27 5.27
C ALA A 64 15.75 26.68 5.75
N ASP A 65 14.71 26.26 5.03
CA ASP A 65 13.33 26.42 5.47
C ASP A 65 13.04 25.40 6.57
N MET A 66 12.73 25.86 7.77
CA MET A 66 12.52 24.99 8.93
C MET A 66 11.04 24.90 9.32
N ILE A 67 10.54 23.68 9.48
CA ILE A 67 9.16 23.40 9.91
C ILE A 67 9.21 22.44 11.10
N GLU A 68 9.15 22.97 12.33
CA GLU A 68 9.32 22.15 13.53
C GLU A 68 8.21 21.10 13.72
N ASN A 69 6.98 21.40 13.31
CA ASN A 69 5.85 20.49 13.42
C ASN A 69 5.74 19.59 12.19
N ALA A 70 6.36 18.42 12.26
CA ALA A 70 6.35 17.47 11.16
C ALA A 70 4.97 16.88 10.84
N SER A 71 4.05 16.86 11.79
CA SER A 71 2.70 16.32 11.59
C SER A 71 1.92 17.12 10.54
N ILE A 72 2.13 18.45 10.46
CA ILE A 72 1.47 19.31 9.47
C ILE A 72 1.94 18.96 8.04
N VAL A 73 3.25 18.78 7.88
CA VAL A 73 3.83 18.40 6.59
C VAL A 73 3.44 16.98 6.22
N TRP A 74 3.37 16.07 7.21
CA TRP A 74 2.90 14.71 6.99
C TRP A 74 1.47 14.67 6.48
N GLU A 75 0.52 15.36 7.13
CA GLU A 75 -0.87 15.44 6.68
C GLU A 75 -0.98 15.98 5.24
N PHE A 76 -0.14 16.94 4.87
CA PHE A 76 -0.08 17.44 3.50
C PHE A 76 0.43 16.39 2.49
N LEU A 77 1.44 15.60 2.87
CA LEU A 77 2.11 14.64 2.00
C LEU A 77 1.44 13.26 1.95
N LYS A 78 0.70 12.89 3.00
CA LYS A 78 0.02 11.60 3.13
C LYS A 78 -0.88 11.35 1.91
N GLY A 79 -0.70 10.19 1.28
CA GLY A 79 -1.45 9.81 0.06
C GLY A 79 -0.97 10.44 -1.26
N ARG A 80 0.01 11.37 -1.25
CA ARG A 80 0.59 11.96 -2.47
C ARG A 80 1.77 11.14 -3.01
N LYS A 81 2.09 11.30 -4.31
CA LYS A 81 3.18 10.58 -4.99
C LYS A 81 4.47 11.42 -5.00
N LEU A 82 5.36 11.23 -4.02
CA LEU A 82 6.75 11.68 -4.08
C LEU A 82 7.72 10.49 -4.00
N HIS A 83 8.80 10.53 -4.78
CA HIS A 83 9.88 9.56 -4.71
C HIS A 83 10.67 9.82 -3.42
N GLY A 84 10.45 9.02 -2.37
CA GLY A 84 11.08 9.18 -1.06
C GLY A 84 10.16 8.91 0.14
N LEU A 85 8.83 8.94 -0.05
CA LEU A 85 7.86 8.76 1.04
C LEU A 85 7.86 7.37 1.70
N LEU A 86 8.49 6.37 1.08
CA LEU A 86 8.59 5.01 1.63
C LEU A 86 9.34 4.98 2.98
N ALA A 87 10.27 5.91 3.21
CA ALA A 87 10.94 6.05 4.50
C ALA A 87 10.05 6.73 5.56
N LEU A 88 9.11 7.58 5.12
CA LEU A 88 8.25 8.36 6.01
C LEU A 88 7.08 7.56 6.57
N ASP A 89 6.50 6.66 5.79
CA ASP A 89 5.42 5.78 6.26
C ASP A 89 5.88 4.87 7.42
N ARG A 90 7.18 4.54 7.49
CA ARG A 90 7.78 3.85 8.66
C ARG A 90 7.98 4.76 9.87
N ALA A 91 8.17 6.06 9.65
CA ALA A 91 8.42 7.04 10.71
C ALA A 91 7.11 7.68 11.24
N TYR A 92 6.04 7.65 10.45
CA TYR A 92 4.73 8.26 10.72
C TYR A 92 3.61 7.26 10.38
N PRO A 93 3.32 6.28 11.25
CA PRO A 93 2.34 5.25 10.97
C PRO A 93 0.93 5.82 10.80
N PHE A 94 0.11 5.15 10.00
CA PHE A 94 -1.29 5.47 9.76
C PHE A 94 -2.07 4.99 10.99
N GLU A 95 -2.40 5.92 11.88
CA GLU A 95 -3.10 5.59 13.13
C GLU A 95 -4.59 5.28 12.86
N LEU A 96 -5.00 4.07 13.21
CA LEU A 96 -6.38 3.60 13.14
C LEU A 96 -6.80 3.05 14.50
N ASN A 97 -7.98 3.44 14.96
CA ASN A 97 -8.64 2.76 16.06
C ASN A 97 -9.47 1.60 15.49
N TRP A 98 -8.86 0.41 15.39
CA TRP A 98 -9.51 -0.76 14.80
C TRP A 98 -10.78 -1.20 15.53
N ASP A 99 -10.85 -1.01 16.85
CA ASP A 99 -12.02 -1.36 17.66
C ASP A 99 -13.21 -0.43 17.38
N ALA A 100 -12.97 0.75 16.81
CA ALA A 100 -14.02 1.62 16.29
C ALA A 100 -14.51 1.19 14.90
N LEU A 101 -13.73 0.41 14.16
CA LEU A 101 -14.05 -0.01 12.78
C LEU A 101 -14.72 -1.38 12.73
N TYR A 102 -14.34 -2.30 13.62
CA TYR A 102 -14.82 -3.67 13.63
C TYR A 102 -15.35 -4.07 15.00
N ALA A 103 -16.40 -4.88 15.02
CA ALA A 103 -16.95 -5.42 16.27
C ALA A 103 -16.01 -6.41 16.97
N ASN A 104 -15.13 -7.09 16.22
CA ASN A 104 -14.12 -7.99 16.77
C ASN A 104 -12.82 -7.89 15.96
N THR A 105 -11.79 -7.29 16.53
CA THR A 105 -10.49 -7.07 15.89
C THR A 105 -9.56 -8.29 15.93
N THR A 106 -9.91 -9.34 16.69
CA THR A 106 -9.11 -10.58 16.73
C THR A 106 -9.30 -11.46 15.49
N LEU A 107 -10.31 -11.17 14.66
CA LEU A 107 -10.59 -11.93 13.43
C LEU A 107 -9.52 -11.68 12.37
N PRO A 108 -9.18 -12.66 11.53
CA PRO A 108 -8.29 -12.47 10.40
C PRO A 108 -8.79 -11.38 9.43
N LEU A 109 -7.85 -10.72 8.76
CA LEU A 109 -8.11 -9.62 7.84
C LEU A 109 -8.01 -10.06 6.38
N VAL A 110 -8.97 -9.58 5.58
CA VAL A 110 -8.93 -9.56 4.12
C VAL A 110 -8.81 -8.12 3.65
N VAL A 111 -7.89 -7.84 2.73
CA VAL A 111 -7.70 -6.50 2.15
C VAL A 111 -7.92 -6.54 0.64
N ASP A 112 -8.80 -5.69 0.12
CA ASP A 112 -8.98 -5.48 -1.33
C ASP A 112 -8.38 -4.14 -1.74
N VAL A 113 -7.34 -4.19 -2.58
CA VAL A 113 -6.61 -3.01 -3.06
C VAL A 113 -7.23 -2.53 -4.37
N GLY A 114 -7.69 -1.28 -4.36
CA GLY A 114 -8.47 -0.72 -5.47
C GLY A 114 -9.92 -1.19 -5.43
N SER A 115 -10.53 -1.20 -4.24
CA SER A 115 -11.83 -1.85 -4.01
C SER A 115 -13.02 -1.26 -4.77
N GLY A 116 -12.88 -0.10 -5.43
CA GLY A 116 -13.93 0.46 -6.29
C GLY A 116 -15.23 0.73 -5.53
N ASN A 117 -16.36 0.20 -6.04
CA ASN A 117 -17.67 0.30 -5.39
C ASN A 117 -17.85 -0.69 -4.21
N GLY A 118 -16.82 -1.48 -3.88
CA GLY A 118 -16.82 -2.33 -2.70
C GLY A 118 -17.76 -3.54 -2.76
N LEU A 119 -18.32 -3.89 -3.93
CA LEU A 119 -19.28 -5.00 -4.06
C LEU A 119 -18.67 -6.34 -3.64
N PHE A 120 -17.44 -6.61 -4.07
CA PHE A 120 -16.71 -7.84 -3.71
C PHE A 120 -16.59 -7.98 -2.19
N LEU A 121 -15.97 -6.99 -1.53
CA LEU A 121 -15.77 -7.02 -0.09
C LEU A 121 -17.08 -7.03 0.69
N THR A 122 -18.08 -6.26 0.28
CA THR A 122 -19.34 -6.21 1.02
C THR A 122 -20.09 -7.54 0.93
N ARG A 123 -20.06 -8.22 -0.23
CA ARG A 123 -20.63 -9.56 -0.36
C ARG A 123 -19.84 -10.59 0.45
N MET A 124 -18.51 -10.54 0.41
CA MET A 124 -17.65 -11.38 1.25
C MET A 124 -17.98 -11.19 2.74
N ALA A 125 -18.05 -9.95 3.21
CA ALA A 125 -18.36 -9.62 4.60
C ALA A 125 -19.77 -10.07 5.04
N LYS A 126 -20.74 -10.13 4.11
CA LYS A 126 -22.07 -10.68 4.39
C LYS A 126 -22.04 -12.21 4.51
N MET A 127 -21.27 -12.89 3.66
CA MET A 127 -21.19 -14.35 3.62
C MET A 127 -20.25 -14.96 4.67
N ARG A 128 -19.23 -14.21 5.10
CA ARG A 128 -18.19 -14.65 6.02
C ARG A 128 -18.14 -13.71 7.21
N LYS A 129 -18.47 -14.22 8.40
CA LYS A 129 -18.48 -13.47 9.67
C LYS A 129 -17.28 -13.78 10.56
N ASP A 130 -16.48 -14.75 10.14
CA ASP A 130 -15.25 -15.20 10.76
C ASP A 130 -14.03 -14.33 10.40
N TRP A 131 -14.16 -13.38 9.46
CA TRP A 131 -13.10 -12.48 8.99
C TRP A 131 -13.56 -11.01 8.99
N ASN A 132 -12.59 -10.09 9.06
CA ASN A 132 -12.77 -8.67 8.78
C ASN A 132 -12.31 -8.32 7.36
N PHE A 133 -12.93 -7.30 6.77
CA PHE A 133 -12.78 -6.94 5.36
C PHE A 133 -12.47 -5.45 5.20
N LEU A 134 -11.30 -5.11 4.64
CA LEU A 134 -10.85 -3.73 4.45
C LEU A 134 -10.66 -3.39 2.98
N GLY A 135 -11.43 -2.42 2.48
CA GLY A 135 -11.24 -1.86 1.15
C GLY A 135 -10.30 -0.67 1.17
N LEU A 136 -9.26 -0.68 0.33
CA LEU A 136 -8.39 0.47 0.12
C LEU A 136 -8.66 1.05 -1.27
N GLU A 137 -9.18 2.27 -1.35
CA GLU A 137 -9.54 2.91 -2.61
C GLU A 137 -9.08 4.37 -2.63
N ARG A 138 -8.53 4.84 -3.74
CA ARG A 138 -8.02 6.23 -3.83
C ARG A 138 -9.14 7.24 -4.06
N ASN A 139 -10.24 6.82 -4.68
CA ASN A 139 -11.38 7.68 -4.96
C ASN A 139 -12.28 7.84 -3.72
N GLU A 140 -12.11 8.95 -3.01
CA GLU A 140 -12.90 9.30 -1.82
C GLU A 140 -14.42 9.25 -2.04
N LYS A 141 -14.91 9.57 -3.24
CA LYS A 141 -16.35 9.52 -3.53
C LYS A 141 -16.87 8.08 -3.52
N LEU A 142 -16.07 7.12 -3.99
CA LEU A 142 -16.43 5.70 -3.96
C LEU A 142 -16.38 5.17 -2.53
N VAL A 143 -15.34 5.53 -1.77
CA VAL A 143 -15.21 5.14 -0.36
C VAL A 143 -16.41 5.63 0.45
N ARG A 144 -16.83 6.90 0.28
CA ARG A 144 -18.00 7.43 0.98
C ARG A 144 -19.25 6.60 0.69
N ARG A 145 -19.51 6.25 -0.58
CA ARG A 145 -20.63 5.38 -0.96
C ARG A 145 -20.54 3.99 -0.33
N CYS A 146 -19.33 3.41 -0.26
CA CYS A 146 -19.13 2.12 0.38
C CYS A 146 -19.43 2.19 1.88
N LEU A 147 -18.96 3.24 2.57
CA LEU A 147 -19.22 3.46 3.99
C LEU A 147 -20.72 3.69 4.27
N ASP A 148 -21.41 4.47 3.44
CA ASP A 148 -22.86 4.66 3.53
C ASP A 148 -23.60 3.31 3.40
N HIS A 149 -23.20 2.48 2.44
CA HIS A 149 -23.78 1.16 2.23
C HIS A 149 -23.48 0.17 3.38
N VAL A 150 -22.26 0.19 3.93
CA VAL A 150 -21.91 -0.61 5.12
C VAL A 150 -22.79 -0.22 6.30
N SER A 151 -22.93 1.10 6.56
CA SER A 151 -23.76 1.64 7.64
C SER A 151 -25.23 1.22 7.51
N GLN A 152 -25.78 1.28 6.29
CA GLN A 152 -27.18 0.91 6.02
C GLN A 152 -27.44 -0.60 6.03
N SER A 153 -26.42 -1.43 5.80
CA SER A 153 -26.57 -2.88 5.65
C SER A 153 -26.27 -3.69 6.92
N GLY A 154 -25.92 -3.01 8.03
CA GLY A 154 -25.60 -3.67 9.30
C GLY A 154 -24.33 -4.53 9.26
N VAL A 155 -23.45 -4.31 8.27
CA VAL A 155 -22.17 -5.02 8.17
C VAL A 155 -21.22 -4.44 9.21
N THR A 156 -20.79 -5.27 10.18
CA THR A 156 -19.90 -4.87 11.28
C THR A 156 -18.47 -5.36 11.13
N ASN A 157 -18.20 -6.14 10.08
CA ASN A 157 -16.90 -6.74 9.78
C ASN A 157 -16.34 -6.26 8.42
N GLY A 158 -16.82 -5.12 7.92
CA GLY A 158 -16.39 -4.54 6.64
C GLY A 158 -16.20 -3.04 6.75
N TYR A 159 -15.08 -2.52 6.24
CA TYR A 159 -14.75 -1.09 6.27
C TYR A 159 -13.97 -0.65 5.04
N PHE A 160 -13.92 0.66 4.77
CA PHE A 160 -13.27 1.23 3.59
C PHE A 160 -12.45 2.48 3.95
N ILE A 161 -11.25 2.61 3.39
CA ILE A 161 -10.35 3.74 3.61
C ILE A 161 -10.01 4.40 2.27
N ALA A 162 -10.17 5.72 2.23
CA ALA A 162 -9.70 6.54 1.13
C ALA A 162 -8.18 6.70 1.21
N THR A 163 -7.44 5.97 0.37
CA THR A 163 -5.98 6.01 0.38
C THR A 163 -5.33 5.55 -0.92
N ASN A 164 -4.06 5.92 -1.10
CA ASN A 164 -3.18 5.31 -2.08
C ASN A 164 -2.47 4.10 -1.46
N ALA A 165 -3.00 2.90 -1.71
CA ALA A 165 -2.47 1.66 -1.17
C ALA A 165 -0.98 1.44 -1.49
N THR A 166 -0.50 1.89 -2.66
CA THR A 166 0.92 1.77 -3.04
C THR A 166 1.87 2.44 -2.03
N SER A 167 1.41 3.49 -1.36
CA SER A 167 2.17 4.25 -0.37
C SER A 167 1.79 3.98 1.08
N THR A 168 0.58 3.47 1.36
CA THR A 168 0.08 3.34 2.74
C THR A 168 -0.25 1.91 3.17
N PHE A 169 -0.22 0.92 2.27
CA PHE A 169 -0.64 -0.45 2.59
C PHE A 169 0.11 -1.00 3.80
N ARG A 170 1.44 -0.88 3.81
CA ARG A 170 2.27 -1.39 4.91
C ARG A 170 1.86 -0.76 6.24
N SER A 171 1.85 0.55 6.32
CA SER A 171 1.55 1.30 7.54
C SER A 171 0.15 1.02 8.09
N ILE A 172 -0.86 0.93 7.24
CA ILE A 172 -2.21 0.52 7.63
C ILE A 172 -2.20 -0.92 8.15
N VAL A 173 -1.80 -1.88 7.32
CA VAL A 173 -1.94 -3.31 7.63
C VAL A 173 -1.05 -3.76 8.79
N SER A 174 0.16 -3.22 8.93
CA SER A 174 1.05 -3.57 10.05
C SER A 174 0.51 -3.17 11.42
N SER A 175 -0.48 -2.28 11.49
CA SER A 175 -1.12 -1.89 12.75
C SER A 175 -2.31 -2.78 13.13
N TYR A 176 -2.77 -3.65 12.23
CA TYR A 176 -3.91 -4.54 12.49
C TYR A 176 -3.51 -5.66 13.47
N PRO A 177 -4.32 -5.99 14.49
CA PRO A 177 -3.88 -6.85 15.60
C PRO A 177 -3.93 -8.36 15.33
N SER A 178 -4.41 -8.81 14.15
CA SER A 178 -4.54 -10.23 13.78
C SER A 178 -4.00 -10.51 12.37
N ASP A 179 -4.12 -11.74 11.89
CA ASP A 179 -3.46 -12.20 10.65
C ASP A 179 -4.07 -11.62 9.38
N LEU A 180 -3.22 -11.17 8.45
CA LEU A 180 -3.62 -10.87 7.08
C LEU A 180 -3.66 -12.16 6.25
N VAL A 181 -4.86 -12.68 5.98
CA VAL A 181 -5.07 -13.99 5.33
C VAL A 181 -5.33 -13.91 3.83
N LEU A 182 -5.79 -12.77 3.33
CA LEU A 182 -6.02 -12.56 1.91
C LEU A 182 -5.78 -11.10 1.51
N VAL A 183 -5.02 -10.91 0.44
CA VAL A 183 -4.98 -9.64 -0.29
C VAL A 183 -5.51 -9.86 -1.70
N SER A 184 -6.48 -9.07 -2.13
CA SER A 184 -6.95 -9.06 -3.51
C SER A 184 -6.54 -7.78 -4.25
N ILE A 185 -6.19 -7.95 -5.52
CA ILE A 185 -5.95 -6.87 -6.47
C ILE A 185 -6.74 -7.20 -7.73
N GLN A 186 -7.84 -6.48 -7.95
CA GLN A 186 -8.82 -6.83 -8.98
C GLN A 186 -9.00 -5.67 -9.96
N CYS A 187 -8.61 -5.89 -11.22
CA CYS A 187 -8.77 -4.96 -12.33
C CYS A 187 -8.40 -3.50 -11.98
N PRO A 188 -7.23 -3.25 -11.38
CA PRO A 188 -6.87 -1.90 -10.97
C PRO A 188 -6.78 -0.99 -12.18
N ASN A 189 -7.72 -0.05 -12.24
CA ASN A 189 -7.97 0.93 -13.31
C ASN A 189 -6.93 0.88 -14.45
N PRO A 190 -7.20 0.11 -15.52
CA PRO A 190 -6.39 0.18 -16.71
C PRO A 190 -6.74 1.51 -17.37
N ASP A 191 -5.96 2.56 -17.12
CA ASP A 191 -6.01 3.80 -17.90
C ASP A 191 -5.96 3.40 -19.39
N PHE A 192 -7.12 3.43 -20.04
CA PHE A 192 -7.26 2.93 -21.41
C PHE A 192 -6.53 3.81 -22.40
N ASN A 193 -6.33 5.09 -22.05
CA ASN A 193 -5.72 6.10 -22.89
C ASN A 193 -4.19 6.09 -22.80
N LYS A 194 -3.63 5.61 -21.68
CA LYS A 194 -2.17 5.58 -21.44
C LYS A 194 -1.74 4.21 -20.93
N THR A 195 -1.23 3.40 -21.86
CA THR A 195 -0.77 2.03 -21.59
C THR A 195 0.25 1.98 -20.46
N GLU A 196 1.15 2.95 -20.34
CA GLU A 196 2.13 3.09 -19.26
C GLU A 196 1.50 3.33 -17.87
N HIS A 197 0.27 3.84 -17.82
CA HIS A 197 -0.45 4.09 -16.58
C HIS A 197 -1.18 2.87 -16.03
N ARG A 198 -1.47 1.87 -16.90
CA ARG A 198 -2.17 0.62 -16.54
C ARG A 198 -1.45 -0.21 -15.47
N TRP A 199 -0.17 0.06 -15.23
CA TRP A 199 0.66 -0.67 -14.26
C TRP A 199 1.08 0.17 -13.04
N ARG A 200 0.57 1.40 -12.89
CA ARG A 200 1.02 2.33 -11.84
C ARG A 200 0.71 1.88 -10.42
N MET A 201 -0.26 0.98 -10.23
CA MET A 201 -0.71 0.58 -8.88
C MET A 201 0.18 -0.48 -8.23
N VAL A 202 0.58 -1.50 -8.99
CA VAL A 202 1.43 -2.58 -8.50
C VAL A 202 2.89 -2.17 -8.68
N GLN A 203 3.35 -1.33 -7.77
CA GLN A 203 4.77 -1.00 -7.66
C GLN A 203 5.48 -1.99 -6.74
N ARG A 204 6.80 -2.12 -6.92
CA ARG A 204 7.68 -2.92 -6.07
C ARG A 204 7.35 -2.79 -4.57
N SER A 205 7.16 -1.56 -4.07
CA SER A 205 6.87 -1.30 -2.67
C SER A 205 5.60 -1.98 -2.16
N LEU A 206 4.53 -1.97 -2.96
CA LEU A 206 3.28 -2.63 -2.62
C LEU A 206 3.45 -4.15 -2.63
N VAL A 207 4.14 -4.69 -3.64
CA VAL A 207 4.40 -6.13 -3.74
C VAL A 207 5.22 -6.63 -2.56
N GLU A 208 6.31 -5.94 -2.20
CA GLU A 208 7.13 -6.26 -1.04
C GLU A 208 6.34 -6.13 0.26
N ALA A 209 5.49 -5.10 0.41
CA ALA A 209 4.63 -4.95 1.58
C ALA A 209 3.62 -6.11 1.73
N ILE A 210 2.96 -6.50 0.64
CA ILE A 210 2.03 -7.64 0.64
C ILE A 210 2.78 -8.93 0.95
N ALA A 211 3.88 -9.20 0.25
CA ALA A 211 4.66 -10.43 0.45
C ALA A 211 5.23 -10.55 1.87
N ASP A 212 5.50 -9.44 2.55
CA ASP A 212 6.00 -9.42 3.92
C ASP A 212 4.91 -9.59 4.98
N LEU A 213 3.73 -9.01 4.74
CA LEU A 213 2.68 -8.91 5.76
C LEU A 213 1.60 -9.98 5.66
N VAL A 214 1.40 -10.60 4.49
CA VAL A 214 0.50 -11.76 4.39
C VAL A 214 1.06 -12.88 5.27
N ALA A 215 0.22 -13.39 6.17
CA ALA A 215 0.56 -14.45 7.09
C ALA A 215 0.91 -15.75 6.34
N PRO A 216 1.70 -16.66 6.94
CA PRO A 216 1.88 -18.02 6.42
C PRO A 216 0.54 -18.65 5.99
N ASP A 217 0.55 -19.35 4.85
CA ASP A 217 -0.64 -19.95 4.21
C ASP A 217 -1.74 -18.96 3.74
N GLY A 218 -1.53 -17.67 3.99
CA GLY A 218 -2.30 -16.58 3.44
C GLY A 218 -2.14 -16.46 1.93
N LYS A 219 -3.09 -15.79 1.28
CA LYS A 219 -3.22 -15.78 -0.17
C LYS A 219 -3.14 -14.37 -0.76
N VAL A 220 -2.66 -14.29 -1.99
CA VAL A 220 -2.78 -13.08 -2.83
C VAL A 220 -3.55 -13.43 -4.08
N PHE A 221 -4.72 -12.84 -4.25
CA PHE A 221 -5.56 -13.01 -5.43
C PHE A 221 -5.39 -11.84 -6.39
N LEU A 222 -4.96 -12.13 -7.60
CA LEU A 222 -4.82 -11.14 -8.66
C LEU A 222 -5.79 -11.46 -9.80
N GLN A 223 -6.49 -10.44 -10.29
CA GLN A 223 -7.46 -10.60 -11.36
C GLN A 223 -7.37 -9.41 -12.33
N PHE A 224 -7.32 -9.69 -13.64
CA PHE A 224 -7.22 -8.67 -14.69
C PHE A 224 -7.98 -9.09 -15.94
N ASP A 225 -8.50 -8.11 -16.68
CA ASP A 225 -9.21 -8.27 -17.97
C ASP A 225 -8.27 -8.14 -19.18
N VAL A 226 -7.04 -7.65 -18.98
CA VAL A 226 -6.04 -7.47 -20.04
C VAL A 226 -4.86 -8.42 -19.81
N LYS A 227 -4.57 -9.32 -20.76
CA LYS A 227 -3.55 -10.39 -20.63
C LYS A 227 -2.17 -9.82 -20.31
N GLU A 228 -1.77 -8.75 -21.00
CA GLU A 228 -0.46 -8.12 -20.83
C GLU A 228 -0.30 -7.55 -19.40
N VAL A 229 -1.40 -7.06 -18.81
CA VAL A 229 -1.43 -6.59 -17.41
C VAL A 229 -1.25 -7.77 -16.50
N ALA A 230 -2.04 -8.82 -16.68
CA ALA A 230 -1.94 -10.02 -15.87
C ALA A 230 -0.52 -10.61 -15.87
N VAL A 231 0.06 -10.80 -17.05
CA VAL A 231 1.42 -11.35 -17.23
C VAL A 231 2.46 -10.47 -16.55
N ARG A 232 2.39 -9.15 -16.72
CA ARG A 232 3.31 -8.22 -16.08
C ARG A 232 3.18 -8.27 -14.56
N MET A 233 1.96 -8.27 -14.03
CA MET A 233 1.73 -8.31 -12.58
C MET A 233 2.21 -9.61 -11.97
N LYS A 234 1.94 -10.75 -12.62
CA LYS A 234 2.53 -12.05 -12.25
C LYS A 234 4.05 -11.94 -12.16
N LYS A 235 4.71 -11.34 -13.16
CA LYS A 235 6.17 -11.16 -13.17
C LYS A 235 6.68 -10.31 -12.00
N GLU A 236 6.02 -9.18 -11.69
CA GLU A 236 6.42 -8.32 -10.58
C GLU A 236 6.26 -9.02 -9.22
N PHE A 237 5.16 -9.73 -9.01
CA PHE A 237 4.93 -10.54 -7.81
C PHE A 237 5.94 -11.68 -7.66
N MET A 238 6.24 -12.41 -8.73
CA MET A 238 7.25 -13.47 -8.70
C MET A 238 8.67 -12.93 -8.48
N LYS A 239 8.96 -11.70 -8.94
CA LYS A 239 10.27 -11.07 -8.77
C LYS A 239 10.48 -10.56 -7.34
N TYR A 240 9.54 -9.77 -6.81
CA TYR A 240 9.70 -9.10 -5.51
C TYR A 240 9.10 -9.87 -4.33
N GLY A 241 8.24 -10.85 -4.59
CA GLY A 241 7.78 -11.83 -3.61
C GLY A 241 8.61 -13.11 -3.59
N LYS A 242 9.74 -13.17 -4.31
CA LYS A 242 10.58 -14.37 -4.42
C LYS A 242 10.97 -14.91 -3.04
N GLY A 243 10.81 -16.23 -2.85
CA GLY A 243 11.07 -16.91 -1.58
C GLY A 243 9.98 -16.72 -0.51
N LYS A 244 8.92 -15.98 -0.83
CA LYS A 244 7.77 -15.74 0.06
C LYS A 244 6.46 -16.19 -0.58
N LEU A 245 6.28 -15.92 -1.88
CA LEU A 245 5.07 -16.23 -2.61
C LEU A 245 5.34 -17.28 -3.70
N THR A 246 4.42 -18.24 -3.83
CA THR A 246 4.42 -19.23 -4.91
C THR A 246 3.08 -19.21 -5.63
N VAL A 247 3.06 -19.58 -6.91
CA VAL A 247 1.82 -19.73 -7.67
C VAL A 247 1.12 -21.00 -7.18
N MET A 248 -0.16 -20.90 -6.83
CA MET A 248 -0.99 -22.08 -6.61
C MET A 248 -1.35 -22.67 -7.97
N HIS A 249 -0.78 -23.83 -8.27
CA HIS A 249 -1.02 -24.56 -9.52
C HIS A 249 -2.15 -25.59 -9.39
N ASP A 250 -2.40 -26.08 -8.17
CA ASP A 250 -3.31 -27.19 -7.89
C ASP A 250 -4.39 -26.77 -6.88
N LEU A 251 -5.50 -26.26 -7.40
CA LEU A 251 -6.80 -26.65 -6.86
C LEU A 251 -7.31 -27.66 -7.87
N GLU A 252 -7.30 -28.94 -7.52
CA GLU A 252 -7.65 -30.06 -8.41
C GLU A 252 -9.07 -29.93 -9.04
N ASP A 253 -9.87 -28.93 -8.62
CA ASP A 253 -11.20 -28.64 -9.15
C ASP A 253 -11.36 -27.31 -9.91
N ILE A 254 -10.33 -26.47 -10.06
CA ILE A 254 -10.43 -25.24 -10.87
C ILE A 254 -9.55 -25.36 -12.09
N THR A 255 -10.16 -25.89 -13.14
CA THR A 255 -9.67 -25.93 -14.53
C THR A 255 -8.69 -24.78 -14.82
N SER A 256 -7.40 -25.09 -14.83
CA SER A 256 -6.35 -24.16 -15.24
C SER A 256 -6.18 -24.27 -16.75
N HIS A 257 -6.13 -23.16 -17.47
CA HIS A 257 -5.59 -23.18 -18.84
C HIS A 257 -4.12 -23.67 -18.81
N LYS A 258 -3.59 -24.14 -19.96
CA LYS A 258 -2.17 -24.51 -20.14
C LYS A 258 -1.17 -23.42 -19.70
N ASP A 259 -1.63 -22.17 -19.54
CA ASP A 259 -0.86 -20.99 -19.15
C ASP A 259 -0.81 -20.70 -17.62
N GLY A 260 -1.50 -21.50 -16.79
CA GLY A 260 -1.50 -21.36 -15.33
C GLY A 260 -2.36 -20.20 -14.79
N TRP A 261 -3.49 -19.92 -15.44
CA TRP A 261 -4.52 -18.97 -15.01
C TRP A 261 -5.77 -19.72 -14.53
N LEU A 262 -6.44 -19.22 -13.49
CA LEU A 262 -7.69 -19.79 -13.00
C LEU A 262 -8.86 -19.40 -13.92
N ASN A 263 -9.70 -20.38 -14.28
CA ASN A 263 -10.88 -20.15 -15.11
C ASN A 263 -12.00 -19.41 -14.37
N GLU A 264 -12.18 -19.69 -13.09
CA GLU A 264 -13.23 -19.11 -12.26
C GLU A 264 -12.66 -18.28 -11.11
N ASN A 265 -13.49 -17.39 -10.57
CA ASN A 265 -13.18 -16.68 -9.33
C ASN A 265 -13.23 -17.69 -8.17
N PRO A 266 -12.11 -17.91 -7.45
CA PRO A 266 -12.01 -18.98 -6.44
C PRO A 266 -12.85 -18.71 -5.20
N PHE A 267 -13.45 -17.53 -5.06
CA PHE A 267 -14.30 -17.16 -3.93
C PHE A 267 -15.79 -17.19 -4.27
N GLY A 268 -16.17 -17.45 -5.52
CA GLY A 268 -17.57 -17.44 -5.96
C GLY A 268 -18.26 -16.07 -5.92
N ILE A 269 -17.52 -15.00 -5.61
CA ILE A 269 -18.03 -13.62 -5.52
C ILE A 269 -17.32 -12.76 -6.54
N ARG A 270 -18.07 -12.27 -7.52
CA ARG A 270 -17.55 -11.40 -8.59
C ARG A 270 -17.59 -9.93 -8.18
N SER A 271 -16.54 -9.19 -8.53
CA SER A 271 -16.54 -7.72 -8.44
C SER A 271 -17.47 -7.09 -9.48
N ASP A 272 -17.79 -5.80 -9.34
CA ASP A 272 -18.61 -5.07 -10.33
C ASP A 272 -17.98 -5.13 -11.72
N TRP A 273 -16.67 -4.90 -11.80
CA TRP A 273 -15.93 -4.90 -13.06
C TRP A 273 -15.87 -6.29 -13.69
N GLU A 274 -15.67 -7.33 -12.87
CA GLU A 274 -15.67 -8.71 -13.35
C GLU A 274 -16.99 -9.10 -14.01
N GLN A 275 -18.13 -8.71 -13.40
CA GLN A 275 -19.46 -8.96 -13.99
C GLN A 275 -19.56 -8.29 -15.37
N HIS A 276 -19.21 -7.00 -15.44
CA HIS A 276 -19.25 -6.22 -16.68
C HIS A 276 -18.35 -6.78 -17.79
N VAL A 277 -17.15 -7.28 -17.47
CA VAL A 277 -16.23 -7.89 -18.45
C VAL A 277 -16.76 -9.22 -18.96
N ILE A 278 -17.28 -10.07 -18.06
CA ILE A 278 -17.84 -11.38 -18.41
C ILE A 278 -19.11 -11.24 -19.28
N GLU A 279 -20.00 -10.30 -18.95
CA GLU A 279 -21.21 -10.02 -19.74
C GLU A 279 -20.90 -9.61 -21.19
N ARG A 280 -19.71 -9.06 -21.44
CA ARG A 280 -19.22 -8.70 -22.78
C ARG A 280 -18.49 -9.83 -23.50
N GLY A 281 -18.39 -11.02 -22.91
CA GLY A 281 -17.67 -12.17 -23.47
C GLY A 281 -16.14 -11.99 -23.52
N THR A 282 -15.59 -11.07 -22.73
CA THR A 282 -14.14 -10.82 -22.66
C THR A 282 -13.52 -11.74 -21.60
N PRO A 283 -12.33 -12.33 -21.84
CA PRO A 283 -11.69 -13.23 -20.88
C PRO A 283 -11.19 -12.49 -19.63
N MET A 284 -11.11 -13.25 -18.53
CA MET A 284 -10.53 -12.81 -17.26
C MET A 284 -9.31 -13.66 -16.93
N TYR A 285 -8.21 -13.01 -16.56
CA TYR A 285 -6.94 -13.64 -16.19
C TYR A 285 -6.78 -13.57 -14.68
N ARG A 286 -6.79 -14.74 -14.03
CA ARG A 286 -6.80 -14.87 -12.57
C ARG A 286 -5.61 -15.67 -12.07
N LEU A 287 -4.99 -15.18 -11.00
CA LEU A 287 -3.84 -15.81 -10.36
C LEU A 287 -4.07 -15.84 -8.86
N LEU A 288 -3.83 -17.00 -8.26
CA LEU A 288 -3.79 -17.14 -6.81
C LEU A 288 -2.36 -17.49 -6.40
N LEU A 289 -1.80 -16.68 -5.51
CA LEU A 289 -0.49 -16.90 -4.91
C LEU A 289 -0.68 -17.33 -3.46
N LEU A 290 0.17 -18.26 -3.01
CA LEU A 290 0.23 -18.70 -1.62
C LEU A 290 1.49 -18.15 -0.96
N LYS A 291 1.35 -17.68 0.27
CA LYS A 291 2.49 -17.38 1.14
C LYS A 291 3.05 -18.69 1.66
N SER A 292 4.31 -18.99 1.31
CA SER A 292 5.01 -20.15 1.84
C SER A 292 5.14 -20.02 3.36
N SER A 293 4.83 -21.10 4.08
CA SER A 293 5.21 -21.23 5.47
C SER A 293 6.73 -21.19 5.62
N PRO A 294 7.29 -20.55 6.67
CA PRO A 294 8.72 -20.62 6.93
C PRO A 294 9.11 -22.09 7.00
N SER A 295 10.11 -22.50 6.22
CA SER A 295 10.75 -23.80 6.43
C SER A 295 11.27 -23.81 7.87
N GLY A 296 10.66 -24.64 8.73
CA GLY A 296 11.08 -24.84 10.11
C GLY A 296 12.49 -25.37 10.23
#